data_AF-A0A6M3K0P2-F1
#
_entry.id   AF-A0A6M3K0P2-F1
#
_cell.length_a   1.000
_cell.length_b   1.000
_cell.length_c   1.000
_cell.angle_alpha   90.00
_cell.angle_beta   90.00
_cell.angle_gamma   90.00
#
_symmetry.space_group_name_H-M   'P 1'
#
loop_
_entity.id
_entity.type
_entity.pdbx_description
1 polymer ?
#
loop_
_entity_poly.entity_id
_entity_poly.type
_entity_poly.pdbx_seq_one_letter_code
_entity_poly.pdbx_strand_id
1 'polypeptide(L)' 'MNAICGGVISLSMLKKGMKKYGIWFGMMSFVMPDKYYKKFITYKKAGNEKMAQKLFDRYAVSQI' A
#
# COMPACT_ATOMS: atom_id res chain seq x y z
N MET A 1 18.94 -4.38 5.46
CA MET A 1 18.85 -3.98 4.05
C MET A 1 17.75 -2.95 3.91
N ASN A 2 18.10 -1.84 3.27
CA ASN A 2 17.39 -0.56 3.18
C ASN A 2 16.07 -0.65 2.41
N ALA A 3 14.99 -0.04 2.96
CA ALA A 3 13.92 0.60 2.17
C ALA A 3 12.95 1.33 3.13
N ILE A 4 13.27 2.55 3.54
CA ILE A 4 12.23 3.54 3.89
C ILE A 4 11.91 4.26 2.57
N CYS A 5 11.17 3.59 1.68
CA CYS A 5 10.63 4.15 0.44
C CYS A 5 9.38 3.36 0.06
N GLY A 6 8.19 3.95 0.18
CA GLY A 6 7.03 3.52 -0.60
C GLY A 6 6.38 2.18 -0.21
N GLY A 7 6.04 1.97 1.06
CA GLY A 7 5.21 0.82 1.43
C GLY A 7 3.81 0.90 0.79
N VAL A 8 3.20 -0.24 0.46
CA VAL A 8 1.78 -0.28 0.08
C VAL A 8 0.97 -0.26 1.37
N ILE A 9 0.07 0.70 1.50
CA ILE A 9 -0.85 0.83 2.63
C ILE A 9 -2.30 0.79 2.16
N SER A 10 -3.19 0.33 3.04
CA SER A 10 -4.64 0.42 2.79
C SER A 10 -5.12 1.87 2.94
N LEU A 11 -6.22 2.21 2.26
CA LEU A 11 -6.87 3.52 2.37
C LEU A 11 -7.27 3.84 3.82
N SER A 12 -7.74 2.86 4.58
CA SER A 12 -8.04 3.05 6.01
C SER A 12 -6.79 3.38 6.82
N MET A 13 -5.65 2.77 6.49
CA MET A 13 -4.38 3.02 7.17
C MET A 13 -3.81 4.40 6.81
N LEU A 14 -3.95 4.82 5.54
CA LEU A 14 -3.68 6.18 5.12
C LEU A 14 -4.49 7.18 5.97
N LYS A 15 -5.82 7.04 6.06
CA LYS A 15 -6.68 7.96 6.82
C LYS A 15 -6.27 8.05 8.30
N LYS A 16 -5.96 6.91 8.93
CA LYS A 16 -5.48 6.89 10.32
C LYS A 16 -4.11 7.55 10.46
N GLY A 17 -3.19 7.27 9.54
CA GLY A 17 -1.85 7.84 9.55
C GLY A 17 -1.85 9.34 9.28
N MET A 18 -2.64 9.82 8.32
CA MET A 18 -2.82 11.25 8.06
C MET A 18 -3.38 11.99 9.28
N LYS A 19 -4.33 11.39 10.00
CA LYS A 19 -4.88 12.00 11.23
C LYS A 19 -3.84 12.13 12.34
N LYS A 20 -2.87 11.21 12.41
CA LYS A 20 -1.89 11.15 13.51
C LYS A 20 -0.56 11.85 13.17
N TYR A 21 -0.13 11.77 11.93
CA TYR A 21 1.20 12.18 11.46
C TYR A 21 1.14 13.29 10.39
N GLY A 22 -0.06 13.72 10.01
CA GLY A 22 -0.26 14.75 9.00
C GLY A 22 -0.12 14.25 7.56
N ILE A 23 -0.19 15.18 6.61
CA ILE A 23 -0.28 14.90 5.17
C ILE A 23 0.96 14.16 4.64
N TRP A 24 2.12 14.34 5.28
CA TRP A 24 3.39 13.69 4.95
C TRP A 24 3.33 12.16 5.00
N PHE A 25 2.44 11.60 5.81
CA PHE A 25 2.26 10.14 5.89
C PHE A 25 1.76 9.54 4.57
N GLY A 26 0.95 10.28 3.81
CA GLY A 26 0.43 9.84 2.53
C GLY A 26 1.44 9.94 1.39
N MET A 27 2.29 10.97 1.43
CA MET A 27 3.25 11.25 0.35
C MET A 27 4.31 10.15 0.16
N MET A 28 4.64 9.38 1.20
CA MET A 28 5.70 8.36 1.11
C MET A 28 5.18 6.93 0.87
N SER A 29 3.89 6.75 0.57
CA SER A 29 3.28 5.41 0.47
C SER A 29 2.36 5.26 -0.75
N PHE A 30 2.31 4.05 -1.29
CA PHE A 30 1.31 3.67 -2.28
C PHE A 30 0.00 3.30 -1.59
N VAL A 31 -1.10 3.86 -2.03
CA VAL A 31 -2.41 3.66 -1.40
C VAL A 31 -3.23 2.72 -2.26
N MET A 32 -3.75 1.68 -1.63
CA MET A 32 -4.63 0.71 -2.27
C MET A 32 -5.96 0.61 -1.50
N PRO A 33 -7.12 0.41 -2.18
CA PRO A 33 -8.38 0.17 -1.49
C PRO A 33 -8.29 -1.10 -0.63
N ASP A 34 -8.88 -1.07 0.56
CA ASP A 34 -8.78 -2.12 1.59
C ASP A 34 -9.11 -3.53 1.07
N LYS A 35 -10.11 -3.65 0.19
CA LYS A 35 -10.52 -4.92 -0.44
C LYS A 35 -9.38 -5.54 -1.25
N TYR A 36 -8.61 -4.73 -1.96
CA TYR A 36 -7.50 -5.19 -2.78
C TYR A 36 -6.23 -5.32 -1.96
N TYR A 37 -6.02 -4.45 -0.96
CA TYR A 37 -4.90 -4.56 -0.04
C TYR A 37 -4.87 -5.91 0.69
N LYS A 38 -6.03 -6.38 1.17
CA LYS A 38 -6.13 -7.72 1.78
C LYS A 38 -5.68 -8.81 0.81
N LYS A 39 -6.16 -8.78 -0.44
CA LYS A 39 -5.76 -9.75 -1.48
C LYS A 39 -4.27 -9.65 -1.81
N PHE A 40 -3.73 -8.43 -1.91
CA PHE A 40 -2.32 -8.18 -2.15
C PHE A 40 -1.43 -8.81 -1.07
N ILE A 41 -1.76 -8.60 0.21
CA ILE A 41 -1.04 -9.21 1.33
C ILE A 41 -1.17 -10.74 1.31
N THR A 42 -2.36 -11.28 0.99
CA THR A 42 -2.55 -12.73 0.85
C THR A 42 -1.64 -13.30 -0.24
N TYR A 43 -1.57 -12.67 -1.42
CA TYR A 43 -0.69 -13.12 -2.50
C TYR A 43 0.80 -12.96 -2.16
N LYS A 44 1.23 -11.86 -1.52
CA LYS A 44 2.62 -11.71 -1.03
C LYS A 44 2.98 -12.78 0.00
N LYS A 45 2.09 -13.09 0.95
CA LYS A 45 2.30 -14.16 1.95
C LYS A 45 2.36 -15.55 1.32
N ALA A 46 1.57 -15.77 0.28
CA ALA A 46 1.59 -17.02 -0.48
C ALA A 46 2.77 -17.14 -1.45
N GLY A 47 3.68 -16.16 -1.50
CA GLY A 47 4.80 -16.13 -2.46
C GLY A 47 4.36 -15.92 -3.92
N ASN A 48 3.09 -15.59 -4.18
CA ASN A 48 2.57 -15.35 -5.52
C ASN A 48 2.82 -13.90 -5.94
N GLU A 49 4.09 -13.62 -6.24
CA GLU A 49 4.55 -12.27 -6.55
C GLU A 49 3.91 -11.70 -7.81
N LYS A 50 3.66 -12.55 -8.83
CA LYS A 50 3.02 -12.15 -10.09
C LYS A 50 1.60 -11.60 -9.87
N MET A 51 0.81 -12.27 -9.03
CA MET A 51 -0.54 -11.80 -8.71
C MET A 51 -0.53 -10.58 -7.78
N ALA A 52 0.41 -10.52 -6.83
CA ALA A 52 0.60 -9.35 -5.99
C ALA A 52 0.98 -8.12 -6.82
N GLN A 53 1.92 -8.25 -7.77
CA GLN A 53 2.34 -7.17 -8.66
C GLN A 53 1.17 -6.70 -9.53
N LYS A 54 0.40 -7.63 -10.12
CA LYS A 54 -0.80 -7.28 -10.90
C LYS A 54 -1.85 -6.49 -10.12
N LEU A 55 -2.01 -6.78 -8.82
CA LEU A 55 -2.88 -5.99 -7.94
C LEU A 55 -2.28 -4.63 -7.63
N PHE A 56 -0.97 -4.57 -7.39
CA PHE A 56 -0.26 -3.32 -7.17
C PHE A 56 -0.42 -2.40 -8.39
N ASP A 57 -0.03 -2.84 -9.58
CA ASP A 57 -0.06 -2.00 -10.80
C ASP A 57 -1.47 -1.50 -11.15
N ARG A 58 -2.52 -2.25 -10.79
CA ARG A 58 -3.91 -1.89 -11.12
C ARG A 58 -4.58 -1.00 -10.07
N TYR A 59 -4.25 -1.19 -8.79
CA TYR A 59 -5.02 -0.60 -7.69
C TYR A 59 -4.20 0.21 -6.70
N ALA A 60 -2.87 0.13 -6.75
CA ALA A 60 -2.01 0.98 -5.94
C ALA A 60 -1.81 2.32 -6.66
N VAL A 61 -2.09 3.40 -5.93
CA VAL A 61 -1.97 4.77 -6.44
C VAL A 61 -0.90 5.48 -5.64
N SER A 62 0.03 6.13 -6.33
CA SER A 62 0.93 7.09 -5.69
C SER A 62 0.11 8.31 -5.27
N GLN A 63 0.35 8.82 -4.05
CA GLN A 63 -0.25 10.07 -3.57
C GLN A 63 0.65 11.29 -3.87
N ILE A 64 1.75 11.09 -4.62
CA ILE A 64 2.70 12.11 -5.08
C ILE A 64 2.23 12.69 -6.40
#